data_AF-A0A1G5H153-F1
#
_entry.id   AF-A0A1G5H153-F1
#
_cell.length_a   1.000
_cell.length_b   1.000
_cell.length_c   1.000
_cell.angle_alpha   90.00
_cell.angle_beta   90.00
_cell.angle_gamma   90.00
#
_symmetry.space_group_name_H-M   'P 1'
#
loop_
_entity.id
_entity.type
_entity.pdbx_description
1 polymer ?
#
loop_
_entity_poly.entity_id
_entity_poly.type
_entity_poly.pdbx_seq_one_letter_code
_entity_poly.pdbx_strand_id
1 'polypeptide(L)' 'MNNMVWLLRAVKWVRNPPSARMVMVVFGVIGAALLLVLLEWLGWWPAWATLEHGRAPRLPR' A
#
# COMPACT_ATOMS: atom_id res chain seq x y z
N MET A 1 10.53 16.34 -10.38
CA MET A 1 10.19 14.90 -10.47
C MET A 1 10.35 14.49 -11.93
N ASN A 2 11.28 13.59 -12.27
CA ASN A 2 11.62 13.32 -13.67
C ASN A 2 10.77 12.16 -14.22
N ASN A 3 9.66 12.47 -14.89
CA ASN A 3 8.73 11.49 -15.50
C ASN A 3 9.43 10.50 -16.45
N MET A 4 10.57 10.90 -17.04
CA MET A 4 11.37 10.07 -17.93
C MET A 4 11.87 8.77 -17.28
N VAL A 5 12.19 8.80 -15.98
CA VAL A 5 12.70 7.63 -15.25
C VAL A 5 11.63 6.54 -15.15
N TRP A 6 10.36 6.92 -15.00
CA TRP A 6 9.23 5.98 -14.94
C TRP A 6 8.98 5.31 -16.29
N LEU A 7 9.04 6.08 -17.38
CA LEU A 7 8.90 5.55 -18.74
C LEU A 7 9.99 4.52 -19.06
N LEU A 8 11.25 4.80 -18.69
CA LEU A 8 12.36 3.86 -18.89
C LEU A 8 12.17 2.54 -18.11
N ARG A 9 11.61 2.60 -16.90
CA ARG A 9 11.27 1.38 -16.13
C ARG A 9 10.13 0.59 -16.75
N ALA A 10 9.10 1.27 -17.27
CA ALA A 10 7.99 0.62 -17.96
C ALA A 10 8.47 -0.12 -19.22
N VAL A 11 9.34 0.50 -20.01
CA VAL A 11 10.00 -0.15 -21.16
C VAL A 11 10.82 -1.37 -20.72
N LYS A 12 11.53 -1.28 -19.59
CA LYS A 12 12.30 -2.40 -19.04
C LYS A 12 11.39 -3.56 -18.60
N TRP A 13 10.22 -3.29 -18.04
CA TRP A 13 9.22 -4.31 -17.70
C TRP A 13 8.68 -5.06 -18.92
N VAL A 14 8.48 -4.37 -20.05
CA VAL A 14 8.05 -5.03 -21.30
C VAL A 14 9.15 -5.94 -21.86
N ARG A 15 10.40 -5.46 -21.84
CA ARG A 15 11.56 -6.18 -22.42
C ARG A 15 12.13 -7.29 -21.52
N ASN A 16 12.06 -7.10 -20.21
CA ASN A 16 12.54 -8.04 -19.21
C ASN A 16 11.55 -8.03 -18.04
N PRO A 17 10.44 -8.77 -18.17
CA PRO A 17 9.38 -8.73 -17.19
C PRO A 17 9.88 -9.26 -15.84
N PRO A 18 9.44 -8.64 -14.72
CA PRO A 18 9.66 -9.23 -13.41
C PRO A 18 9.02 -10.62 -13.34
N SER A 19 9.56 -11.49 -12.49
CA SER A 19 9.03 -12.84 -12.34
C SER A 19 7.54 -12.81 -11.95
N ALA A 20 6.77 -13.78 -12.44
CA ALA A 20 5.34 -13.88 -12.13
C ALA A 20 5.08 -13.88 -10.61
N ARG A 21 5.97 -14.48 -9.83
CA ARG A 21 5.93 -14.45 -8.36
C ARG A 21 5.97 -13.03 -7.81
N MET A 22 6.86 -12.18 -8.31
CA MET A 22 6.96 -10.79 -7.86
C MET A 22 5.71 -9.99 -8.23
N VAL A 23 5.16 -10.22 -9.42
CA VAL A 23 3.89 -9.60 -9.86
C VAL A 23 2.74 -10.00 -8.91
N MET A 24 2.62 -11.28 -8.56
CA MET A 24 1.60 -11.74 -7.61
C MET A 24 1.73 -11.09 -6.23
N VAL A 25 2.96 -10.91 -5.71
CA VAL A 25 3.18 -10.22 -4.44
C VAL A 25 2.68 -8.77 -4.52
N VAL A 26 3.03 -8.05 -5.58
CA VAL A 26 2.59 -6.66 -5.77
C VAL A 26 1.06 -6.57 -5.84
N PHE A 27 0.42 -7.44 -6.62
CA PHE A 27 -1.05 -7.50 -6.68
C PHE A 27 -1.68 -7.88 -5.34
N GLY A 28 -1.08 -8.80 -4.59
CA GLY A 28 -1.52 -9.16 -3.24
C GLY A 28 -1.44 -7.98 -2.26
N VAL A 29 -0.35 -7.20 -2.30
CA VAL A 29 -0.19 -6.00 -1.48
C VAL A 29 -1.22 -4.92 -1.85
N ILE A 30 -1.42 -4.68 -3.15
CA ILE A 30 -2.44 -3.73 -3.63
C ILE A 30 -3.83 -4.20 -3.18
N GLY A 31 -4.14 -5.48 -3.34
CA GLY A 31 -5.41 -6.07 -2.90
C GLY A 31 -5.63 -5.91 -1.39
N ALA A 32 -4.61 -6.17 -0.58
CA ALA A 32 -4.67 -5.95 0.86
C ALA A 32 -4.91 -4.48 1.22
N ALA A 33 -4.21 -3.55 0.55
CA ALA A 33 -4.42 -2.11 0.77
C ALA A 33 -5.86 -1.68 0.42
N LEU A 34 -6.39 -2.17 -0.71
CA LEU A 34 -7.77 -1.89 -1.11
C LEU A 34 -8.79 -2.48 -0.14
N LEU A 35 -8.56 -3.69 0.36
CA LEU A 35 -9.42 -4.31 1.37
C LEU A 35 -9.45 -3.49 2.66
N LEU A 36 -8.29 -2.99 3.12
CA LEU A 36 -8.22 -2.12 4.30
C LEU A 36 -9.03 -0.84 4.11
N VAL A 37 -8.90 -0.18 2.96
CA VAL A 37 -9.68 1.02 2.63
C VAL A 37 -11.18 0.71 2.57
N LEU A 38 -11.56 -0.44 2.02
CA LEU A 38 -12.95 -0.86 1.97
C LEU A 38 -13.52 -1.14 3.38
N LEU A 39 -12.75 -1.80 4.24
CA LEU A 39 -13.13 -2.05 5.64
C LEU A 39 -13.30 -0.75 6.43
N GLU A 40 -12.42 0.22 6.21
CA GLU A 40 -12.54 1.58 6.77
C GLU A 40 -13.83 2.24 6.32
N TRP A 41 -14.10 2.22 5.01
CA TRP A 41 -15.28 2.88 4.44
C TRP A 41 -16.59 2.24 4.88
N LEU A 42 -16.60 0.93 5.11
CA LEU A 42 -17.74 0.18 5.64
C LEU A 42 -17.88 0.30 7.17
N GLY A 43 -16.90 0.88 7.87
CA GLY A 43 -16.89 0.98 9.32
C GLY A 43 -16.81 -0.38 10.03
N TRP A 44 -16.27 -1.40 9.35
CA TRP A 44 -16.19 -2.78 9.87
C TRP A 44 -14.95 -3.05 10.72
N TRP A 45 -14.25 -1.99 11.13
CA TRP A 45 -13.11 -2.14 12.02
C TRP A 45 -13.55 -2.66 13.39
N PRO A 46 -12.96 -3.76 13.86
CA PRO A 46 -13.20 -4.21 15.21
C PRO A 46 -12.57 -3.23 16.21
N ALA A 47 -13.15 -3.15 17.41
CA ALA A 47 -12.73 -2.21 18.45
C ALA A 47 -11.24 -2.33 18.86
N TRP A 48 -10.64 -3.51 18.71
CA TRP A 48 -9.21 -3.72 18.99
C TRP A 48 -8.28 -3.14 17.90
N ALA A 49 -8.82 -2.86 16.71
CA ALA A 49 -8.08 -2.36 15.55
C ALA A 49 -8.31 -0.88 15.27
N THR A 50 -9.10 -0.20 16.10
CA THR A 50 -9.32 1.24 16.01
C THR A 50 -8.35 2.00 16.89
N LEU A 51 -7.80 3.11 16.40
CA LEU A 51 -7.01 4.02 17.22
C LEU A 51 -7.94 4.83 18.13
N GLU A 52 -7.65 4.86 19.43
CA GLU A 52 -8.29 5.82 20.32
C GLU A 52 -7.75 7.22 20.07
N HIS A 53 -8.60 8.07 19.49
CA HIS A 53 -8.31 9.46 19.18
C HIS A 53 -8.26 10.27 20.49
N GLY A 54 -7.16 10.18 21.25
CA GLY A 54 -7.05 10.91 22.52
C GLY A 54 -5.69 10.94 23.19
N ARG A 55 -4.78 10.01 22.86
CA ARG A 55 -3.46 9.96 23.50
C ARG A 55 -2.37 10.32 22.51
N ALA A 56 -2.20 11.62 22.26
CA ALA A 56 -0.95 12.11 21.69
C ALA A 56 0.21 11.57 22.55
N PRO A 57 1.22 10.91 21.97
CA PRO A 57 2.43 10.54 22.71
C PRO A 57 2.99 11.81 23.33
N ARG A 58 3.10 11.85 24.67
CA ARG A 58 3.81 12.95 25.32
C ARG A 58 5.27 12.82 24.92
N LEU A 59 5.70 13.66 23.98
CA LEU A 59 7.11 13.74 23.60
C LEU A 59 7.89 14.22 24.85
N PRO A 60 8.85 13.43 25.37
CA PRO A 60 9.77 13.92 26.37
C PRO A 60 10.58 15.06 25.74
N ARG A 61 10.64 16.21 26.41
CA ARG A 61 11.52 17.32 26.03
C ARG A 61 12.92 17.08 26.57
#